data_AF-M0LE25-F1
#
_entry.id   AF-M0LE25-F1
#
_cell.length_a   1.000
_cell.length_b   1.000
_cell.length_c   1.000
_cell.angle_alpha   90.00
_cell.angle_beta   90.00
_cell.angle_gamma   90.00
#
_symmetry.space_group_name_H-M   'P 1'
#
loop_
_entity.id
_entity.type
_entity.pdbx_description
1 polymer ?
#
loop_
_entity_poly.entity_id
_entity_poly.type
_entity_poly.pdbx_seq_one_letter_code
_entity_poly.pdbx_strand_id
1 'polypeptide(L)'
;MVVSKLMKLCYAGSALYGLLAAATPRRALALSLRAWTPGLENVSELEPREWYVRNTRAVGVGMLAAGLAGLALEQRAAGTEETAEETDDGPVTVEVGDESSD
;
A
#
# COMPACT_ATOMS: atom_id res chain seq x y z
N MET A 1 4.54 14.06 -6.19
CA MET A 1 3.42 14.28 -5.25
C MET A 1 2.13 13.45 -5.52
N VAL A 2 1.57 13.42 -6.74
CA VAL A 2 0.31 12.68 -7.03
C VAL A 2 0.44 11.16 -6.85
N VAL A 3 1.56 10.57 -7.28
CA VAL A 3 1.83 9.13 -7.14
C VAL A 3 1.91 8.68 -5.68
N SER A 4 2.61 9.41 -4.79
CA SER A 4 2.65 9.09 -3.34
C SER A 4 1.27 9.19 -2.69
N LYS A 5 0.46 10.19 -3.06
CA LYS A 5 -0.92 10.30 -2.54
C LYS A 5 -1.79 9.11 -2.96
N LEU A 6 -1.66 8.65 -4.20
CA LEU A 6 -2.34 7.46 -4.70
C LEU A 6 -1.88 6.20 -3.96
N MET A 7 -0.56 6.01 -3.78
CA MET A 7 -0.02 4.86 -3.05
C MET A 7 -0.47 4.82 -1.59
N LYS A 8 -0.43 5.97 -0.89
CA LYS A 8 -0.98 6.09 0.48
C LYS A 8 -2.45 5.72 0.53
N LEU A 9 -3.26 6.14 -0.45
CA LEU A 9 -4.66 5.75 -0.54
C LEU A 9 -4.82 4.23 -0.77
N CYS A 10 -4.01 3.62 -1.62
CA CYS A 10 -4.02 2.17 -1.84
C CYS A 10 -3.63 1.39 -0.57
N TYR A 11 -2.61 1.83 0.16
CA TYR A 11 -2.20 1.20 1.42
C TYR A 11 -3.26 1.36 2.51
N ALA A 12 -3.85 2.55 2.65
CA ALA A 12 -4.95 2.80 3.56
C ALA A 12 -6.19 1.96 3.21
N GLY A 13 -6.55 1.89 1.93
CA GLY A 13 -7.65 1.05 1.44
C GLY A 13 -7.40 -0.44 1.71
N SER A 14 -6.17 -0.91 1.51
CA SER A 14 -5.77 -2.28 1.81
C SER A 14 -5.87 -2.58 3.30
N ALA A 15 -5.38 -1.67 4.15
CA ALA A 15 -5.48 -1.80 5.60
C ALA A 15 -6.95 -1.86 6.06
N LEU A 16 -7.80 -0.96 5.55
CA LEU A 16 -9.21 -0.90 5.89
C LEU A 16 -9.97 -2.16 5.46
N TYR A 17 -9.74 -2.63 4.23
CA TYR A 17 -10.36 -3.86 3.74
C TYR A 17 -9.87 -5.08 4.53
N GLY A 18 -8.56 -5.15 4.84
CA GLY A 18 -7.98 -6.18 5.68
C GLY A 18 -8.61 -6.22 7.07
N LEU A 19 -8.82 -5.07 7.70
CA LEU A 19 -9.51 -4.96 8.99
C LEU A 19 -10.94 -5.51 8.91
N LEU A 20 -11.70 -5.13 7.89
CA LEU A 20 -13.09 -5.58 7.70
C LEU A 20 -13.16 -7.10 7.49
N ALA A 21 -12.25 -7.65 6.68
CA ALA A 21 -12.13 -9.09 6.43
C ALA A 21 -11.69 -9.87 7.68
N ALA A 22 -10.83 -9.28 8.53
CA ALA A 22 -10.37 -9.90 9.76
C ALA A 22 -11.43 -9.88 10.89
N ALA A 23 -12.15 -8.77 11.04
CA ALA A 23 -13.13 -8.57 12.10
C ALA A 23 -14.50 -9.19 11.75
N THR A 24 -14.92 -9.07 10.49
CA THR A 24 -16.24 -9.51 10.02
C THR A 24 -16.15 -10.29 8.69
N PRO A 25 -15.48 -11.45 8.66
CA PRO A 25 -15.19 -12.20 7.43
C PRO A 25 -16.46 -12.54 6.63
N ARG A 26 -17.54 -12.96 7.31
CA ARG A 26 -18.82 -13.27 6.66
C ARG A 26 -19.47 -12.06 5.97
N ARG A 27 -19.35 -10.86 6.55
CA ARG A 27 -19.87 -9.63 5.94
C ARG A 27 -19.00 -9.16 4.78
N ALA A 28 -17.69 -9.28 4.92
CA ALA A 28 -16.76 -9.00 3.83
C ALA A 28 -17.07 -9.89 2.62
N LEU A 29 -17.28 -11.19 2.84
CA LEU A 29 -17.67 -12.13 1.79
C LEU A 29 -19.03 -11.81 1.16
N ALA A 30 -20.04 -11.45 1.96
CA ALA A 30 -21.35 -11.06 1.45
C ALA A 30 -21.27 -9.80 0.57
N LEU A 31 -20.46 -8.81 0.95
CA LEU A 31 -20.19 -7.62 0.14
C LEU A 31 -19.49 -7.98 -1.16
N SER A 32 -18.48 -8.86 -1.11
CA SER A 32 -17.81 -9.35 -2.31
C SER A 32 -18.81 -10.03 -3.23
N LEU A 33 -19.58 -11.01 -2.74
CA LEU A 33 -20.61 -11.75 -3.48
C LEU A 33 -21.62 -10.80 -4.14
N ARG A 34 -22.02 -9.74 -3.45
CA ARG A 34 -22.95 -8.73 -3.97
C ARG A 34 -22.40 -7.93 -5.16
N ALA A 35 -21.07 -7.76 -5.24
CA ALA A 35 -20.43 -7.15 -6.40
C ALA A 35 -20.44 -8.06 -7.64
N TRP A 36 -20.53 -9.39 -7.44
CA TRP A 36 -20.56 -10.39 -8.51
C TRP A 36 -21.98 -10.78 -8.94
N THR A 37 -23.01 -10.37 -8.20
CA THR A 37 -24.42 -10.66 -8.50
C THR A 37 -24.86 -10.34 -9.94
N PRO A 38 -24.48 -9.23 -10.59
CA PRO A 38 -24.95 -8.97 -11.96
C PRO A 38 -24.36 -9.92 -13.02
N GLY A 39 -23.30 -10.68 -12.71
CA GLY A 39 -22.62 -11.56 -13.66
C GLY A 39 -22.78 -13.05 -13.39
N LEU A 40 -23.40 -13.44 -12.27
CA LEU A 40 -23.49 -14.82 -11.81
C LEU A 40 -24.88 -15.08 -11.22
N GLU A 41 -25.48 -16.20 -11.60
CA GLU A 41 -26.79 -16.64 -11.11
C GLU A 41 -26.66 -17.29 -9.71
N ASN A 42 -27.67 -17.11 -8.85
CA ASN A 42 -27.76 -17.73 -7.52
C ASN A 42 -26.63 -17.41 -6.51
N VAL A 43 -25.84 -16.35 -6.74
CA VAL A 43 -24.73 -15.95 -5.86
C VAL A 43 -25.18 -15.64 -4.42
N SER A 44 -26.41 -15.15 -4.27
CA SER A 44 -27.03 -14.84 -2.98
C SER A 44 -27.32 -16.06 -2.11
N GLU A 45 -27.33 -17.27 -2.69
CA GLU A 45 -27.62 -18.52 -1.99
C GLU A 45 -26.34 -19.21 -1.50
N LEU A 46 -25.16 -18.70 -1.87
CA LEU A 46 -23.89 -19.30 -1.50
C LEU A 46 -23.54 -19.01 -0.04
N GLU A 47 -23.58 -20.06 0.79
CA GLU A 47 -23.12 -19.97 2.17
C GLU A 47 -21.62 -20.33 2.28
N PRO A 48 -20.78 -19.43 2.84
CA PRO A 48 -19.36 -19.70 2.96
C PRO A 48 -19.07 -20.77 4.01
N ARG A 49 -18.31 -21.80 3.60
CA ARG A 49 -17.82 -22.85 4.49
C ARG A 49 -16.93 -22.28 5.59
N GLU A 50 -16.96 -22.89 6.78
CA GLU A 50 -16.20 -22.40 7.96
C GLU A 50 -14.69 -22.30 7.72
N TRP A 51 -14.10 -23.24 6.98
CA TRP A 51 -12.67 -23.17 6.64
C TRP A 51 -12.35 -21.93 5.79
N TYR A 52 -13.27 -21.53 4.92
CA TYR A 52 -13.12 -20.37 4.05
C TYR A 52 -13.25 -19.08 4.85
N VAL A 53 -14.20 -19.01 5.79
CA VAL A 53 -14.32 -17.91 6.75
C VAL A 53 -13.02 -17.72 7.54
N ARG A 54 -12.42 -18.81 8.03
CA ARG A 54 -11.13 -18.77 8.73
C ARG A 54 -9.99 -18.30 7.81
N ASN A 55 -9.97 -18.76 6.57
CA ASN A 55 -9.00 -18.30 5.57
C ASN A 55 -9.15 -16.81 5.27
N THR A 56 -10.38 -16.33 5.03
CA THR A 56 -10.67 -14.91 4.80
C THR A 56 -10.21 -14.05 5.97
N ARG A 57 -10.39 -14.52 7.20
CA ARG A 57 -9.87 -13.82 8.39
C ARG A 57 -8.34 -13.75 8.38
N ALA A 58 -7.65 -14.84 8.07
CA ALA A 58 -6.18 -14.86 8.01
C ALA A 58 -5.64 -13.94 6.90
N VAL A 59 -6.26 -13.98 5.71
CA VAL A 59 -5.94 -13.07 4.60
C VAL A 59 -6.18 -11.62 5.01
N GLY A 60 -7.29 -11.33 5.69
CA GLY A 60 -7.60 -10.00 6.21
C GLY A 60 -6.52 -9.46 7.16
N VAL A 61 -6.01 -10.31 8.06
CA VAL A 61 -4.90 -9.93 8.96
C VAL A 61 -3.62 -9.62 8.17
N GLY A 62 -3.28 -10.45 7.16
CA GLY A 62 -2.12 -10.19 6.30
C GLY A 62 -2.25 -8.88 5.53
N MET A 63 -3.42 -8.62 4.97
CA MET A 63 -3.70 -7.40 4.20
C MET A 63 -3.71 -6.15 5.08
N LEU A 64 -4.20 -6.25 6.31
CA LEU A 64 -4.10 -5.21 7.33
C LEU A 64 -2.63 -4.89 7.64
N ALA A 65 -1.83 -5.92 7.93
CA ALA A 65 -0.42 -5.76 8.26
C ALA A 65 0.37 -5.15 7.10
N ALA A 66 0.15 -5.62 5.87
CA ALA A 66 0.81 -5.10 4.67
C ALA A 66 0.43 -3.64 4.39
N GLY A 67 -0.85 -3.28 4.51
CA GLY A 67 -1.31 -1.90 4.33
C GLY A 67 -0.71 -0.94 5.37
N LEU A 68 -0.67 -1.33 6.65
CA LEU A 68 -0.06 -0.53 7.71
C LEU A 68 1.47 -0.39 7.50
N ALA A 69 2.15 -1.46 7.11
CA ALA A 69 3.58 -1.42 6.79
C ALA A 69 3.87 -0.47 5.61
N GLY A 70 3.06 -0.53 4.54
CA GLY A 70 3.17 0.38 3.40
C GLY A 70 2.97 1.84 3.79
N LEU A 71 1.98 2.14 4.64
CA LEU A 71 1.77 3.50 5.16
C LEU A 71 2.95 3.99 5.99
N ALA A 72 3.52 3.15 6.85
CA ALA A 72 4.69 3.51 7.66
C ALA A 72 5.92 3.82 6.80
N LEU A 73 6.15 3.04 5.74
CA LEU A 73 7.24 3.27 4.79
C LEU A 73 7.05 4.59 4.01
N GLU A 74 5.83 4.87 3.55
CA GLU A 74 5.49 6.14 2.87
C GLU A 74 5.61 7.37 3.79
N GLN A 75 5.32 7.24 5.08
CA GLN A 75 5.53 8.32 6.06
C GLN A 75 7.01 8.62 6.25
N ARG A 76 7.84 7.57 6.36
CA ARG A 76 9.30 7.73 6.49
C ARG A 76 9.90 8.37 5.24
N ALA A 77 9.49 7.93 4.06
CA ALA A 77 9.98 8.49 2.80
C ALA A 77 9.65 9.98 2.66
N ALA A 78 8.43 10.39 3.06
CA ALA A 78 8.04 11.80 3.04
C ALA A 78 8.84 12.68 4.02
N GLY A 79 9.22 12.16 5.19
CA GLY A 79 10.07 12.88 6.14
C GLY A 79 11.52 13.05 5.67
N THR A 80 12.00 12.18 4.77
CA THR A 80 13.33 12.31 4.15
C THR A 80 13.36 13.42 3.09
N GLU A 81 12.26 13.65 2.35
CA GLU A 81 12.18 14.70 1.33
C GLU A 81 12.18 16.12 1.93
N GLU A 82 11.59 16.32 3.12
CA GLU A 82 11.63 17.63 3.82
C GLU A 82 13.04 18.02 4.32
N THR A 83 13.99 17.09 4.40
CA THR A 83 15.38 17.38 4.79
C THR A 83 16.29 17.59 3.56
N ALA A 84 15.79 17.36 2.34
CA ALA A 84 16.58 17.44 1.11
C ALA A 84 16.46 18.79 0.38
N GLU A 85 16.10 19.87 1.08
CA GLU A 85 16.24 21.26 0.60
C GLU A 85 17.36 22.00 1.35
N GLU A 86 18.57 21.43 1.44
CA GLU A 86 19.81 22.21 1.52
C GLU A 86 21.00 21.30 1.19
N THR A 87 21.21 21.03 -0.09
CA THR A 87 22.57 20.77 -0.57
C THR A 87 22.69 21.50 -1.89
N ASP A 88 23.16 22.74 -1.78
CA ASP A 88 23.71 23.56 -2.85
C ASP A 88 24.84 22.76 -3.51
N ASP A 89 24.48 21.92 -4.47
CA ASP A 89 25.43 21.28 -5.39
C ASP A 89 25.78 22.32 -6.47
N GLY A 90 26.54 23.34 -6.05
CA GLY A 90 27.20 24.27 -6.95
C GLY A 90 28.14 23.49 -7.89
N PRO A 91 28.36 23.95 -9.13
CA PRO A 91 29.15 23.20 -10.10
C PRO A 91 30.55 22.92 -9.56
N VAL A 92 30.93 21.64 -9.52
CA VAL A 92 32.29 21.20 -9.18
C VAL A 92 33.25 21.75 -10.25
N THR A 93 33.92 22.86 -9.93
CA THR A 93 35.03 23.38 -10.73
C THR A 93 36.27 22.54 -10.44
N VAL A 94 36.64 21.67 -11.37
CA VAL A 94 37.94 20.99 -11.33
C VAL A 94 38.96 21.98 -11.87
N GLU A 95 39.82 22.53 -10.99
CA GLU A 95 41.01 23.25 -11.43
C GLU A 95 41.98 22.24 -12.06
N VAL A 96 42.06 22.26 -13.39
CA VAL A 96 43.14 21.57 -14.12
C VAL A 96 44.39 22.42 -13.94
N GLY A 97 45.27 21.98 -13.04
CA GLY A 97 46.59 22.56 -12.87
C GLY A 97 47.41 22.46 -14.16
N ASP A 98 47.82 23.61 -14.67
CA ASP A 98 48.79 23.75 -15.75
C ASP A 98 50.19 23.37 -15.21
N GLU A 99 50.54 22.08 -15.23
CA GLU A 99 51.92 21.66 -15.00
C GLU A 99 52.74 21.85 -16.27
N SER A 100 53.44 22.97 -16.28
CA SER A 100 54.64 23.21 -17.08
C SER A 100 55.80 22.37 -16.53
N SER A 101 56.36 21.48 -17.38
CA SER A 101 57.72 20.89 -17.38
C SER A 101 57.71 19.79 -18.46
N ASP A 102 58.54 19.75 -19.51
CA ASP A 102 59.96 20.09 -19.72
C ASP A 102 60.17 20.41 -21.22
#